data_AF-A0A094X3R2-F1
#
_entry.id   AF-A0A094X3R2-F1
#
_cell.length_a   1.000
_cell.length_b   1.000
_cell.length_c   1.000
_cell.angle_alpha   90.00
_cell.angle_beta   90.00
_cell.angle_gamma   90.00
#
_symmetry.space_group_name_H-M   'P 1'
#
loop_
_entity.id
_entity.type
_entity.pdbx_description
1 polymer ?
#
loop_
_entity_poly.entity_id
_entity_poly.type
_entity_poly.pdbx_seq_one_letter_code
_entity_poly.pdbx_strand_id
1 'polypeptide(L)'
;MILNGKKNPENIYIDCTETFFSGLNTGIQRVVNEISSRSQMLSQSIGVPCIPVIGVGGKYYLLKDALRIRGDLLEKLKNFKRLLKDSYYSFRSRFVNKSKKVHHYDDQSFPILDRSSWSFLLKAEYFSKEIVGLLVSVAQLQIMHFRLSTLVKPISMKSNDLFLIPDGFTGRYYDFTALKKIFKVNVTIIPLLHDIIPITHPEVAHERDAKIFRKTLDQMLSYSSGVMTVSRSVKENVEKYLSHSPISSRFLPVHFFYLGADFSREKKYRSHKNRSLEGVISSVIQKKFF
;
A
#
# COMPACT_ATOMS: atom_id res chain seq x y z
N MET A 1 18.33 -18.24 -23.66
CA MET A 1 18.78 -16.87 -24.02
C MET A 1 17.94 -15.90 -23.19
N ILE A 2 18.43 -14.99 -22.36
CA ILE A 2 19.75 -14.47 -22.02
C ILE A 2 19.54 -13.88 -20.63
N LEU A 3 20.36 -14.21 -19.64
CA LEU A 3 20.62 -13.33 -18.49
C LEU A 3 22.05 -13.56 -17.92
N ASN A 4 22.93 -14.22 -18.68
CA ASN A 4 24.38 -14.15 -18.42
C ASN A 4 24.90 -12.80 -18.94
N GLY A 5 25.00 -11.79 -18.06
CA GLY A 5 25.84 -10.61 -18.34
C GLY A 5 25.31 -9.23 -17.97
N LYS A 6 24.20 -9.07 -17.25
CA LYS A 6 23.76 -7.72 -16.84
C LYS A 6 24.61 -7.15 -15.69
N LYS A 7 25.03 -5.89 -15.86
CA LYS A 7 25.65 -5.04 -14.83
C LYS A 7 24.65 -4.81 -13.68
N ASN A 8 25.15 -4.35 -12.52
CA ASN A 8 24.30 -3.86 -11.43
C ASN A 8 23.22 -2.89 -11.96
N PRO A 9 22.02 -2.87 -11.35
CA PRO A 9 20.96 -1.99 -11.80
C PRO A 9 21.40 -0.52 -11.74
N GLU A 10 20.95 0.29 -12.70
CA GLU A 10 21.23 1.73 -12.72
C GLU A 10 20.46 2.46 -11.62
N ASN A 11 19.21 2.06 -11.39
CA ASN A 11 18.36 2.59 -10.32
C ASN A 11 17.55 1.47 -9.67
N ILE A 12 17.24 1.64 -8.40
CA ILE A 12 16.38 0.76 -7.61
C ILE A 12 15.18 1.59 -7.15
N TYR A 13 14.03 1.35 -7.75
CA TYR A 13 12.77 1.97 -7.37
C TYR A 13 12.10 1.15 -6.28
N ILE A 14 11.65 1.80 -5.22
CA ILE A 14 10.99 1.15 -4.08
C ILE A 14 9.51 1.55 -4.08
N ASP A 15 8.61 0.60 -4.36
CA ASP A 15 7.18 0.87 -4.31
C ASP A 15 6.73 1.18 -2.88
N CYS A 16 6.04 2.31 -2.73
CA CYS A 16 5.45 2.76 -1.47
C CYS A 16 3.95 2.99 -1.61
N THR A 17 3.32 2.47 -2.68
CA THR A 17 1.95 2.83 -3.09
C THR A 17 0.93 2.45 -2.01
N GLU A 18 0.94 1.18 -1.59
CA GLU A 18 0.01 0.67 -0.59
C GLU A 18 0.23 1.35 0.77
N THR A 19 1.48 1.50 1.20
CA THR A 19 1.85 2.20 2.43
C THR A 19 1.41 3.66 2.42
N PHE A 20 1.51 4.34 1.27
CA PHE A 20 1.12 5.75 1.12
C PHE A 20 -0.40 5.96 1.22
N PHE A 21 -1.21 5.07 0.63
CA PHE A 21 -2.66 5.25 0.60
C PHE A 21 -3.40 4.64 1.80
N SER A 22 -2.96 3.50 2.30
CA SER A 22 -3.69 2.77 3.34
C SER A 22 -3.50 3.36 4.74
N GLY A 23 -2.28 3.78 5.09
CA GLY A 23 -1.95 4.34 6.41
C GLY A 23 -2.22 3.40 7.61
N LEU A 24 -2.28 2.08 7.38
CA LEU A 24 -2.64 1.09 8.40
C LEU A 24 -1.54 0.85 9.47
N ASN A 25 -0.31 1.36 9.24
CA ASN A 25 0.85 1.26 10.14
C ASN A 25 1.18 -0.18 10.59
N THR A 26 0.95 -1.15 9.70
CA THR A 26 1.28 -2.56 9.90
C THR A 26 2.80 -2.77 10.02
N GLY A 27 3.22 -3.96 10.45
CA GLY A 27 4.65 -4.32 10.51
C GLY A 27 5.36 -4.15 9.16
N ILE A 28 4.72 -4.60 8.07
CA ILE A 28 5.22 -4.45 6.70
C ILE A 28 5.37 -2.97 6.33
N GLN A 29 4.36 -2.15 6.62
CA GLN A 29 4.40 -0.71 6.32
C GLN A 29 5.49 0.03 7.09
N ARG A 30 5.80 -0.40 8.34
CA ARG A 30 6.95 0.13 9.07
C ARG A 30 8.26 -0.17 8.36
N VAL A 31 8.41 -1.36 7.77
CA VAL A 31 9.59 -1.71 6.96
C VAL A 31 9.66 -0.83 5.71
N VAL A 32 8.56 -0.62 5.00
CA VAL A 32 8.53 0.25 3.81
C VAL A 32 8.87 1.71 4.16
N ASN A 33 8.31 2.22 5.25
CA ASN A 33 8.63 3.56 5.75
C ASN A 33 10.10 3.69 6.17
N GLU A 34 10.68 2.66 6.80
CA GLU A 34 12.09 2.65 7.16
C GLU A 34 13.00 2.63 5.92
N ILE A 35 12.67 1.80 4.92
CA ILE A 35 13.41 1.73 3.63
C ILE A 35 13.32 3.05 2.88
N SER A 36 12.13 3.62 2.76
CA SER A 36 11.93 4.88 2.04
C SER A 36 12.62 6.06 2.72
N SER A 37 12.53 6.18 4.05
CA SER A 37 13.17 7.26 4.81
C SER A 37 14.70 7.19 4.79
N ARG A 38 15.28 5.98 4.68
CA ARG A 38 16.74 5.77 4.60
C ARG A 38 17.28 5.61 3.18
N SER A 39 16.45 5.78 2.16
CA SER A 39 16.80 5.53 0.75
C SER A 39 18.08 6.26 0.28
N GLN A 40 18.33 7.49 0.74
CA GLN A 40 19.56 8.21 0.41
C GLN A 40 20.81 7.54 1.00
N MET A 41 20.76 7.11 2.26
CA MET A 41 21.87 6.39 2.89
C MET A 41 22.11 5.03 2.23
N LEU A 42 21.04 4.33 1.86
CA LEU A 42 21.13 3.06 1.10
C LEU A 42 21.77 3.27 -0.27
N SER A 43 21.44 4.38 -0.93
CA SER A 43 22.03 4.71 -2.23
C SER A 43 23.55 4.86 -2.13
N GLN A 44 24.02 5.49 -1.06
CA GLN A 44 25.44 5.70 -0.81
C GLN A 44 26.17 4.40 -0.45
N SER A 45 25.58 3.55 0.39
CA SER A 45 26.26 2.33 0.85
C SER A 45 26.32 1.24 -0.22
N ILE A 46 25.30 1.16 -1.08
CA ILE A 46 25.20 0.16 -2.15
C ILE A 46 25.82 0.68 -3.45
N GLY A 47 25.99 2.00 -3.60
CA GLY A 47 26.50 2.64 -4.81
C GLY A 47 25.49 2.66 -5.96
N VAL A 48 24.20 2.47 -5.68
CA VAL A 48 23.10 2.49 -6.65
C VAL A 48 21.96 3.36 -6.13
N PRO A 49 21.47 4.35 -6.89
CA PRO A 49 20.32 5.18 -6.52
C PRO A 49 19.10 4.35 -6.10
N CYS A 50 18.66 4.53 -4.85
CA CYS A 50 17.44 3.95 -4.29
C CYS A 50 16.36 5.05 -4.23
N ILE A 51 15.27 4.88 -4.98
CA ILE A 51 14.31 5.94 -5.27
C ILE A 51 12.90 5.48 -4.84
N PRO A 52 12.33 6.02 -3.75
CA PRO A 52 10.97 5.71 -3.34
C PRO A 52 9.93 6.32 -4.29
N VAL A 53 8.95 5.51 -4.69
CA VAL A 53 7.93 5.90 -5.69
C VAL A 53 6.53 5.45 -5.30
N ILE A 54 5.51 6.07 -5.92
CA ILE A 54 4.12 5.62 -5.84
C ILE A 54 3.51 5.49 -7.24
N GLY A 55 2.66 4.49 -7.43
CA GLY A 55 1.89 4.25 -8.65
C GLY A 55 0.50 4.87 -8.55
N VAL A 56 0.16 5.76 -9.49
CA VAL A 56 -1.18 6.37 -9.58
C VAL A 56 -1.57 6.63 -11.05
N GLY A 57 -2.70 6.07 -11.48
CA GLY A 57 -3.26 6.27 -12.81
C GLY A 57 -2.35 5.79 -13.93
N GLY A 58 -1.77 4.61 -13.74
CA GLY A 58 -0.91 3.92 -14.69
C GLY A 58 0.46 4.56 -14.87
N LYS A 59 0.95 5.36 -13.91
CA LYS A 59 2.26 6.02 -13.94
C LYS A 59 2.89 6.02 -12.55
N TYR A 60 4.22 6.10 -12.47
CA TYR A 60 4.95 6.24 -11.22
C TYR A 60 5.41 7.67 -11.00
N TYR A 61 5.40 8.12 -9.74
CA TYR A 61 5.85 9.45 -9.31
C TYR A 61 6.76 9.32 -8.09
N LEU A 62 7.62 10.31 -7.84
CA LEU A 62 8.46 10.31 -6.66
C LEU A 62 7.61 10.44 -5.40
N LEU A 63 7.93 9.66 -4.37
CA LEU A 63 7.23 9.71 -3.09
C LEU A 63 7.27 11.12 -2.48
N LYS A 64 8.39 11.83 -2.60
CA LYS A 64 8.55 13.20 -2.07
C LYS A 64 7.51 14.18 -2.66
N ASP A 65 7.25 14.08 -3.96
CA ASP A 65 6.33 14.98 -4.65
C ASP A 65 4.88 14.65 -4.27
N ALA A 66 4.59 13.36 -4.15
CA ALA A 66 3.30 12.88 -3.67
C ALA A 66 3.02 13.27 -2.21
N LEU A 67 4.02 13.21 -1.33
CA LEU A 67 3.90 13.66 0.07
C LEU A 67 3.59 15.15 0.16
N ARG A 68 4.26 15.98 -0.65
CA ARG A 68 3.98 17.42 -0.74
C ARG A 68 2.53 17.68 -1.16
N ILE A 69 2.09 17.07 -2.26
CA ILE A 69 0.72 17.22 -2.78
C ILE A 69 -0.32 16.71 -1.77
N ARG A 70 -0.04 15.59 -1.09
CA ARG A 70 -0.93 15.05 -0.06
C ARG A 70 -1.04 15.96 1.15
N GLY A 71 0.06 16.59 1.57
CA GLY A 71 0.06 17.59 2.64
C GLY A 71 -0.91 18.73 2.34
N ASP A 72 -0.74 19.36 1.18
CA ASP A 72 -1.61 20.46 0.71
C ASP A 72 -3.08 20.04 0.60
N LEU A 73 -3.35 18.80 0.16
CA LEU A 73 -4.70 18.26 0.06
C LEU A 73 -5.33 17.99 1.43
N LEU A 74 -4.58 17.38 2.35
CA LEU A 74 -5.06 17.07 3.70
C LEU A 74 -5.39 18.32 4.48
N GLU A 75 -4.61 19.40 4.32
CA GLU A 75 -4.90 20.69 4.93
C GLU A 75 -6.24 21.27 4.42
N LYS A 76 -6.47 21.25 3.11
CA LYS A 76 -7.74 21.67 2.50
C LYS A 76 -8.91 20.78 2.95
N LEU A 77 -8.71 19.46 3.00
CA LEU A 77 -9.74 18.52 3.45
C LEU A 77 -10.05 18.65 4.94
N LYS A 78 -9.08 18.98 5.79
CA LYS A 78 -9.34 19.28 7.22
C LYS A 78 -10.28 20.47 7.36
N ASN A 79 -10.04 21.53 6.58
CA ASN A 79 -10.93 22.70 6.56
C ASN A 79 -12.32 22.35 6.06
N PHE A 80 -12.42 21.54 5.00
CA PHE A 80 -13.70 21.09 4.46
C PHE A 80 -14.47 20.15 5.41
N LYS A 81 -13.78 19.19 6.03
CA LYS A 81 -14.37 18.30 7.05
C LYS A 81 -14.87 19.10 8.25
N ARG A 82 -14.16 20.14 8.67
CA ARG A 82 -14.64 21.07 9.71
C ARG A 82 -15.94 21.74 9.29
N LEU A 83 -16.00 22.29 8.07
CA LEU A 83 -17.21 22.90 7.53
C LEU A 83 -18.40 21.93 7.41
N LEU A 84 -18.16 20.70 6.95
CA LEU A 84 -19.19 19.65 6.89
C LEU A 84 -19.64 19.22 8.28
N LYS A 85 -18.71 19.11 9.24
CA LYS A 85 -19.00 18.79 10.63
C LYS A 85 -19.88 19.89 11.26
N ASP A 86 -19.50 21.15 11.09
CA ASP A 86 -20.25 22.30 11.59
C ASP A 86 -21.63 22.40 10.94
N SER A 87 -21.72 22.14 9.63
CA SER A 87 -22.99 22.09 8.89
C SER A 87 -23.87 20.92 9.35
N TYR A 88 -23.28 19.73 9.59
CA TYR A 88 -23.99 18.57 10.14
C TYR A 88 -24.50 18.83 11.56
N TYR A 89 -23.68 19.39 12.46
CA TYR A 89 -24.13 19.73 13.82
C TYR A 89 -25.15 20.87 13.82
N SER A 90 -25.05 21.83 12.91
CA SER A 90 -26.05 22.87 12.70
C SER A 90 -27.39 22.28 12.22
N PHE A 91 -27.34 21.36 11.25
CA PHE A 91 -28.54 20.67 10.77
C PHE A 91 -29.15 19.73 11.83
N ARG A 92 -28.31 18.94 12.51
CA ARG A 92 -28.71 18.06 13.61
C ARG A 92 -29.30 18.86 14.76
N SER A 93 -28.70 19.98 15.16
CA SER A 93 -29.25 20.82 16.24
C SER A 93 -30.57 21.47 15.83
N ARG A 94 -30.79 21.81 14.56
CA ARG A 94 -32.10 22.26 14.05
C ARG A 94 -33.17 21.18 14.15
N PHE A 95 -32.86 19.93 13.81
CA PHE A 95 -33.78 18.80 13.93
C PHE A 95 -34.00 18.39 15.40
N VAL A 96 -32.93 18.24 16.18
CA VAL A 96 -32.98 17.85 17.59
C VAL A 96 -33.60 18.94 18.46
N ASN A 97 -33.37 20.24 18.19
CA ASN A 97 -34.04 21.32 18.94
C ASN A 97 -35.50 21.50 18.52
N LYS A 98 -35.88 21.16 17.28
CA LYS A 98 -37.30 20.98 16.92
C LYS A 98 -37.91 19.80 17.69
N SER A 99 -37.23 18.66 17.77
CA SER A 99 -37.69 17.51 18.58
C SER A 99 -37.68 17.78 20.09
N LYS A 100 -36.74 18.56 20.63
CA LYS A 100 -36.69 18.94 22.06
C LYS A 100 -37.74 19.99 22.41
N LYS A 101 -38.09 20.91 21.50
CA LYS A 101 -39.27 21.78 21.64
C LYS A 101 -40.58 21.00 21.60
N VAL A 102 -40.60 19.85 20.92
CA VAL A 102 -41.74 18.91 20.93
C VAL A 102 -41.76 18.03 22.20
N HIS A 103 -40.63 17.82 22.87
CA HIS A 103 -40.53 17.02 24.11
C HIS A 103 -40.80 17.78 25.41
N HIS A 104 -41.01 19.09 25.38
CA HIS A 104 -41.39 19.89 26.55
C HIS A 104 -42.87 20.28 26.58
N TYR A 105 -43.69 19.66 25.74
CA TYR A 105 -45.14 19.66 25.90
C TYR A 105 -45.54 18.26 26.36
N ASP A 106 -46.16 18.21 27.53
CA ASP A 106 -46.71 17.01 28.15
C ASP A 106 -47.73 16.33 27.20
N ASP A 107 -48.00 15.06 27.51
CA ASP A 107 -49.19 14.29 27.09
C ASP A 107 -49.11 13.37 25.85
N GLN A 108 -48.97 12.06 26.15
CA GLN A 108 -49.63 10.85 25.58
C GLN A 108 -49.83 10.65 24.07
N SER A 109 -49.31 11.51 23.20
CA SER A 109 -49.60 11.47 21.77
C SER A 109 -48.33 11.51 20.92
N PHE A 110 -47.42 10.55 21.11
CA PHE A 110 -46.38 10.32 20.11
C PHE A 110 -46.93 9.39 19.01
N PRO A 111 -46.88 9.77 17.71
CA PRO A 111 -46.96 8.78 16.66
C PRO A 111 -45.74 7.86 16.83
N ILE A 112 -46.05 6.59 17.07
CA ILE A 112 -45.16 5.46 17.27
C ILE A 112 -44.23 5.37 16.05
N LEU A 113 -43.10 6.07 16.06
CA LEU A 113 -41.96 5.55 15.32
C LEU A 113 -41.51 4.35 16.13
N ASP A 114 -42.02 3.19 15.71
CA ASP A 114 -41.66 1.88 16.24
C ASP A 114 -40.14 1.80 16.48
N ARG A 115 -39.75 1.10 17.55
CA ARG A 115 -38.36 0.76 17.88
C ARG A 115 -37.61 0.21 16.65
N SER A 116 -38.32 -0.48 15.74
CA SER A 116 -37.83 -0.89 14.42
C SER A 116 -37.42 0.30 13.53
N SER A 117 -38.26 1.31 13.38
CA SER A 117 -38.00 2.53 12.61
C SER A 117 -36.83 3.35 13.15
N TRP A 118 -36.67 3.42 14.48
CA TRP A 118 -35.50 4.05 15.09
C TRP A 118 -34.21 3.27 14.83
N SER A 119 -34.27 1.93 14.92
CA SER A 119 -33.15 1.05 14.57
C SER A 119 -32.76 1.16 13.09
N PHE A 120 -33.74 1.36 12.21
CA PHE A 120 -33.54 1.60 10.78
C PHE A 120 -32.83 2.94 10.54
N LEU A 121 -33.23 4.01 11.22
CA LEU A 121 -32.57 5.32 11.11
C LEU A 121 -31.12 5.27 11.58
N LEU A 122 -30.82 4.58 12.70
CA LEU A 122 -29.45 4.39 13.17
C LEU A 122 -28.61 3.55 12.20
N LYS A 123 -29.19 2.50 11.62
CA LYS A 123 -28.55 1.70 10.56
C LYS A 123 -28.30 2.52 9.30
N ALA A 124 -29.25 3.37 8.89
CA ALA A 124 -29.10 4.28 7.75
C ALA A 124 -28.02 5.35 8.02
N GLU A 125 -27.93 5.86 9.25
CA GLU A 125 -26.85 6.76 9.66
C GLU A 125 -25.48 6.08 9.59
N TYR A 126 -25.38 4.84 10.09
CA TYR A 126 -24.14 4.08 10.00
C TYR A 126 -23.77 3.76 8.54
N PHE A 127 -24.72 3.30 7.74
CA PHE A 127 -24.53 2.99 6.33
C PHE A 127 -24.14 4.22 5.50
N SER A 128 -24.77 5.37 5.76
CA SER A 128 -24.42 6.62 5.08
C SER A 128 -23.01 7.09 5.44
N LYS A 129 -22.51 6.84 6.67
CA LYS A 129 -21.11 7.11 7.02
C LYS A 129 -20.14 6.24 6.22
N GLU A 130 -20.44 4.96 6.03
CA GLU A 130 -19.62 4.05 5.22
C GLU A 130 -19.61 4.47 3.74
N ILE A 131 -20.77 4.82 3.16
CA ILE A 131 -20.86 5.33 1.79
C ILE A 131 -20.07 6.62 1.62
N VAL A 132 -20.24 7.58 2.53
CA VAL A 132 -19.51 8.86 2.48
C VAL A 132 -18.01 8.60 2.62
N GLY A 133 -17.59 7.68 3.50
CA GLY A 133 -16.19 7.28 3.63
C GLY A 133 -15.61 6.70 2.34
N LEU A 134 -16.37 5.83 1.66
CA LEU A 134 -15.99 5.28 0.36
C LEU A 134 -15.88 6.35 -0.71
N LEU A 135 -16.90 7.23 -0.85
CA LEU A 135 -16.91 8.32 -1.81
C LEU A 135 -15.75 9.28 -1.60
N VAL A 136 -15.45 9.65 -0.35
CA VAL A 136 -14.30 10.49 -0.01
C VAL A 136 -12.99 9.81 -0.38
N SER A 137 -12.87 8.51 -0.15
CA SER A 137 -11.65 7.74 -0.50
C SER A 137 -11.45 7.68 -2.03
N VAL A 138 -12.51 7.43 -2.79
CA VAL A 138 -12.46 7.44 -4.26
C VAL A 138 -12.13 8.83 -4.80
N ALA A 139 -12.80 9.86 -4.28
CA ALA A 139 -12.52 11.25 -4.66
C ALA A 139 -11.08 11.64 -4.34
N GLN A 140 -10.55 11.23 -3.17
CA GLN A 140 -9.16 11.48 -2.80
C GLN A 140 -8.18 10.84 -3.78
N LEU A 141 -8.42 9.60 -4.23
CA LEU A 141 -7.60 8.94 -5.24
C LEU A 141 -7.66 9.67 -6.59
N GLN A 142 -8.85 10.09 -7.03
CA GLN A 142 -9.03 10.84 -8.28
C GLN A 142 -8.35 12.21 -8.23
N ILE A 143 -8.49 12.94 -7.13
CA ILE A 143 -7.83 14.23 -6.92
C ILE A 143 -6.31 14.04 -6.90
N MET A 144 -5.81 13.02 -6.20
CA MET A 144 -4.39 12.68 -6.19
C MET A 144 -3.88 12.39 -7.59
N HIS A 145 -4.60 11.57 -8.37
CA HIS A 145 -4.26 11.27 -9.76
C HIS A 145 -4.17 12.55 -10.60
N PHE A 146 -5.22 13.38 -10.55
CA PHE A 146 -5.27 14.64 -11.29
C PHE A 146 -4.11 15.58 -10.90
N ARG A 147 -3.92 15.81 -9.60
CA ARG A 147 -2.85 16.69 -9.08
C ARG A 147 -1.46 16.19 -9.46
N LEU A 148 -1.18 14.90 -9.30
CA LEU A 148 0.11 14.32 -9.69
C LEU A 148 0.34 14.45 -11.19
N SER A 149 -0.67 14.13 -12.00
CA SER A 149 -0.56 14.17 -13.46
C SER A 149 -0.37 15.58 -14.03
N THR A 150 -0.83 16.62 -13.32
CA THR A 150 -0.79 18.02 -13.77
C THR A 150 0.40 18.78 -13.20
N LEU A 151 0.82 18.47 -11.97
CA LEU A 151 1.85 19.22 -11.25
C LEU A 151 3.23 18.55 -11.26
N VAL A 152 3.32 17.27 -11.60
CA VAL A 152 4.55 16.48 -11.45
C VAL A 152 4.80 15.65 -12.70
N LYS A 153 6.06 15.64 -13.15
CA LYS A 153 6.49 14.77 -14.25
C LYS A 153 6.57 13.32 -13.77
N PRO A 154 5.94 12.36 -14.46
CA PRO A 154 6.07 10.95 -14.11
C PRO A 154 7.50 10.44 -14.35
N ILE A 155 7.87 9.41 -13.57
CA ILE A 155 9.15 8.71 -13.70
C ILE A 155 9.09 7.80 -14.94
N SER A 156 10.18 7.81 -15.70
CA SER A 156 10.40 6.87 -16.80
C SER A 156 11.49 5.89 -16.41
N MET A 157 11.12 4.62 -16.25
CA MET A 157 12.05 3.52 -15.95
C MET A 157 12.57 2.87 -17.24
N LYS A 158 13.75 2.25 -17.18
CA LYS A 158 14.46 1.62 -18.29
C LYS A 158 14.79 0.15 -17.98
N SER A 159 15.19 -0.61 -19.00
CA SER A 159 15.44 -2.06 -18.93
C SER A 159 16.61 -2.51 -18.03
N ASN A 160 17.42 -1.58 -17.54
CA ASN A 160 18.49 -1.84 -16.57
C ASN A 160 18.14 -1.35 -15.15
N ASP A 161 16.92 -0.88 -14.93
CA ASP A 161 16.43 -0.53 -13.60
C ASP A 161 15.82 -1.75 -12.90
N LEU A 162 15.76 -1.66 -11.57
CA LEU A 162 15.08 -2.61 -10.71
C LEU A 162 13.90 -1.92 -10.02
N PHE A 163 12.78 -2.63 -9.91
CA PHE A 163 11.57 -2.22 -9.21
C PHE A 163 11.28 -3.21 -8.08
N LEU A 164 11.50 -2.78 -6.85
CA LEU A 164 11.26 -3.55 -5.64
C LEU A 164 9.85 -3.25 -5.12
N ILE A 165 9.10 -4.30 -4.77
CA ILE A 165 7.74 -4.19 -4.20
C ILE A 165 7.74 -4.79 -2.79
N PRO A 166 8.05 -4.00 -1.75
CA PRO A 166 8.02 -4.45 -0.35
C PRO A 166 6.61 -4.71 0.18
N ASP A 167 5.64 -3.99 -0.34
CA ASP A 167 4.24 -4.02 0.06
C ASP A 167 3.36 -3.81 -1.19
N GLY A 168 2.17 -4.41 -1.22
CA GLY A 168 1.29 -4.33 -2.40
C GLY A 168 0.36 -5.52 -2.59
N PHE A 169 0.50 -6.58 -1.77
CA PHE A 169 -0.23 -7.83 -1.94
C PHE A 169 -1.68 -7.78 -1.41
N THR A 170 -2.06 -6.71 -0.71
CA THR A 170 -3.45 -6.46 -0.29
C THR A 170 -4.36 -6.06 -1.46
N GLY A 171 -3.78 -5.58 -2.57
CA GLY A 171 -4.48 -5.26 -3.82
C GLY A 171 -5.40 -4.04 -3.78
N ARG A 172 -5.48 -3.32 -2.65
CA ARG A 172 -6.45 -2.24 -2.46
C ARG A 172 -6.10 -0.97 -3.23
N TYR A 173 -4.82 -0.58 -3.24
CA TYR A 173 -4.37 0.65 -3.91
C TYR A 173 -3.31 0.40 -4.98
N TYR A 174 -2.94 -0.86 -5.22
CA TYR A 174 -1.85 -1.20 -6.10
C TYR A 174 -2.19 -0.97 -7.59
N ASP A 175 -1.33 -0.23 -8.30
CA ASP A 175 -1.56 0.15 -9.69
C ASP A 175 -0.95 -0.87 -10.68
N PHE A 176 -1.71 -1.91 -10.99
CA PHE A 176 -1.29 -2.92 -11.96
C PHE A 176 -1.14 -2.39 -13.39
N THR A 177 -1.76 -1.26 -13.73
CA THR A 177 -1.56 -0.63 -15.05
C THR A 177 -0.17 -0.05 -15.15
N ALA A 178 0.32 0.59 -14.09
CA ALA A 178 1.69 1.09 -14.00
C ALA A 178 2.70 -0.08 -14.01
N LEU A 179 2.44 -1.14 -13.24
CA LEU A 179 3.29 -2.34 -13.21
C LEU A 179 3.41 -2.99 -14.61
N LYS A 180 2.29 -3.18 -15.31
CA LYS A 180 2.28 -3.74 -16.67
C LYS A 180 3.09 -2.89 -17.66
N LYS A 181 3.09 -1.56 -17.52
CA LYS A 181 3.88 -0.68 -18.40
C LYS A 181 5.38 -0.84 -18.18
N ILE A 182 5.84 -0.88 -16.92
CA ILE A 182 7.28 -1.05 -16.65
C ILE A 182 7.76 -2.47 -17.00
N PHE A 183 6.90 -3.48 -16.84
CA PHE A 183 7.16 -4.84 -17.32
C PHE A 183 7.43 -4.89 -18.83
N LYS A 184 6.62 -4.18 -19.64
CA LYS A 184 6.81 -4.09 -21.09
C LYS A 184 8.14 -3.43 -21.51
N VAL A 185 8.78 -2.67 -20.61
CA VAL A 185 10.08 -2.01 -20.85
C VAL A 185 11.24 -2.87 -20.30
N ASN A 186 10.98 -4.11 -19.89
CA ASN A 186 11.97 -5.06 -19.35
C ASN A 186 12.67 -4.57 -18.08
N VAL A 187 11.98 -3.79 -17.23
CA VAL A 187 12.44 -3.48 -15.87
C VAL A 187 12.47 -4.76 -15.04
N THR A 188 13.48 -4.93 -14.18
CA THR A 188 13.58 -6.08 -13.28
C THR A 188 12.62 -5.90 -12.12
N ILE A 189 11.55 -6.69 -12.02
CA ILE A 189 10.49 -6.49 -11.02
C ILE A 189 10.59 -7.56 -9.94
N ILE A 190 10.83 -7.17 -8.68
CA ILE A 190 11.02 -8.09 -7.56
C ILE A 190 10.04 -7.77 -6.42
N PRO A 191 8.93 -8.50 -6.29
CA PRO A 191 8.16 -8.54 -5.06
C PRO A 191 8.94 -9.14 -3.90
N LEU A 192 8.78 -8.53 -2.73
CA LEU A 192 9.25 -9.04 -1.44
C LEU A 192 8.06 -9.57 -0.64
N LEU A 193 7.91 -10.89 -0.58
CA LEU A 193 6.85 -11.56 0.15
C LEU A 193 7.24 -11.78 1.61
N HIS A 194 6.41 -11.23 2.50
CA HIS A 194 6.52 -11.44 3.94
C HIS A 194 5.90 -12.76 4.35
N ASP A 195 4.70 -13.05 3.84
CA ASP A 195 4.02 -14.32 3.99
C ASP A 195 3.02 -14.52 2.84
N ILE A 196 2.46 -15.73 2.78
CA ILE A 196 1.31 -16.06 1.94
C ILE A 196 0.27 -16.81 2.78
N ILE A 197 0.09 -16.40 4.04
CA ILE A 197 -0.81 -17.04 5.01
C ILE A 197 -2.24 -17.17 4.47
N PRO A 198 -2.84 -16.15 3.83
CA PRO A 198 -4.20 -16.28 3.28
C PRO A 198 -4.36 -17.40 2.23
N ILE A 199 -3.25 -17.91 1.68
CA ILE A 199 -3.24 -19.02 0.72
C ILE A 199 -2.91 -20.34 1.42
N THR A 200 -1.92 -20.36 2.31
CA THR A 200 -1.49 -21.60 2.98
C THR A 200 -2.41 -22.04 4.10
N HIS A 201 -3.10 -21.09 4.73
CA HIS A 201 -4.03 -21.29 5.86
C HIS A 201 -5.29 -20.45 5.60
N PRO A 202 -6.10 -20.77 4.57
CA PRO A 202 -7.27 -19.98 4.22
C PRO A 202 -8.30 -19.89 5.37
N GLU A 203 -8.29 -20.81 6.32
CA GLU A 203 -9.15 -20.83 7.51
C GLU A 203 -8.89 -19.67 8.47
N VAL A 204 -7.70 -19.05 8.43
CA VAL A 204 -7.37 -17.90 9.29
C VAL A 204 -7.71 -16.55 8.65
N ALA A 205 -8.15 -16.55 7.39
CA ALA A 205 -8.52 -15.36 6.64
C ALA A 205 -10.00 -15.41 6.25
N HIS A 206 -10.65 -14.25 6.18
CA HIS A 206 -11.99 -14.20 5.61
C HIS A 206 -11.91 -14.64 4.13
N GLU A 207 -12.82 -15.51 3.68
CA GLU A 207 -12.78 -16.13 2.34
C GLU A 207 -12.62 -15.10 1.20
N ARG A 208 -13.37 -13.99 1.27
CA ARG A 208 -13.22 -12.84 0.36
C ARG A 208 -11.80 -12.28 0.32
N ASP A 209 -11.15 -12.08 1.47
CA ASP A 209 -9.81 -11.51 1.54
C ASP A 209 -8.76 -12.49 0.99
N ALA A 210 -8.90 -13.78 1.29
CA ALA A 210 -8.05 -14.84 0.71
C ALA A 210 -8.16 -14.88 -0.82
N LYS A 211 -9.38 -14.78 -1.37
CA LYS A 211 -9.62 -14.71 -2.82
C LYS A 211 -8.98 -13.46 -3.46
N ILE A 212 -9.15 -12.30 -2.83
CA ILE A 212 -8.54 -11.04 -3.30
C ILE A 212 -7.02 -11.12 -3.26
N PHE A 213 -6.46 -11.63 -2.17
CA PHE A 213 -5.01 -11.81 -2.00
C PHE A 213 -4.45 -12.72 -3.08
N ARG A 214 -5.04 -13.90 -3.30
CA ARG A 214 -4.61 -14.85 -4.33
C ARG A 214 -4.60 -14.22 -5.72
N LYS A 215 -5.70 -13.56 -6.10
CA LYS A 215 -5.81 -12.88 -7.40
C LYS A 215 -4.75 -11.79 -7.55
N THR A 216 -4.54 -11.00 -6.51
CA THR A 216 -3.54 -9.92 -6.48
C THR A 216 -2.13 -10.49 -6.62
N LEU A 217 -1.82 -11.56 -5.88
CA LEU A 217 -0.54 -12.23 -5.93
C LEU A 217 -0.27 -12.82 -7.31
N ASP A 218 -1.22 -13.57 -7.88
CA ASP A 218 -1.08 -14.15 -9.23
C ASP A 218 -0.81 -13.06 -10.27
N GLN A 219 -1.59 -11.97 -10.22
CA GLN A 219 -1.39 -10.85 -11.13
C GLN A 219 -0.01 -10.18 -10.96
N MET A 220 0.46 -10.03 -9.72
CA MET A 220 1.79 -9.44 -9.46
C MET A 220 2.92 -10.36 -9.94
N LEU A 221 2.83 -11.66 -9.64
CA LEU A 221 3.81 -12.66 -10.06
C LEU A 221 3.86 -12.81 -11.57
N SER A 222 2.75 -12.57 -12.29
CA SER A 222 2.72 -12.58 -13.77
C SER A 222 3.61 -11.51 -14.41
N TYR A 223 3.88 -10.41 -13.69
CA TYR A 223 4.75 -9.32 -14.15
C TYR A 223 6.13 -9.31 -13.49
N SER A 224 6.42 -10.26 -12.60
CA SER A 224 7.66 -10.25 -11.82
C SER A 224 8.84 -10.86 -12.59
N SER A 225 10.07 -10.47 -12.32
CA SER A 225 11.28 -11.13 -12.84
C SER A 225 11.79 -12.22 -11.89
N GLY A 226 11.42 -12.13 -10.61
CA GLY A 226 11.75 -13.08 -9.55
C GLY A 226 11.01 -12.70 -8.27
N VAL A 227 11.21 -13.48 -7.21
CA VAL A 227 10.58 -13.23 -5.91
C VAL A 227 11.64 -13.27 -4.82
N MET A 228 11.58 -12.29 -3.93
CA MET A 228 12.31 -12.30 -2.67
C MET A 228 11.37 -12.62 -1.52
N THR A 229 11.85 -13.36 -0.53
CA THR A 229 11.09 -13.70 0.68
C THR A 229 11.89 -13.42 1.94
N VAL A 230 11.21 -13.24 3.06
CA VAL A 230 11.81 -12.84 4.34
C VAL A 230 12.33 -14.01 5.20
N SER A 231 12.16 -15.25 4.72
CA SER A 231 12.69 -16.43 5.37
C SER A 231 12.73 -17.62 4.42
N ARG A 232 13.50 -18.65 4.78
CA ARG A 232 13.53 -19.93 4.05
C ARG A 232 12.14 -20.60 4.01
N SER A 233 11.43 -20.62 5.13
CA SER A 233 10.08 -21.23 5.21
C SER A 233 9.08 -20.54 4.28
N VAL A 234 9.12 -19.21 4.21
CA VAL A 234 8.26 -18.46 3.27
C VAL A 234 8.64 -18.76 1.82
N LYS A 235 9.94 -18.87 1.51
CA LYS A 235 10.40 -19.33 0.20
C LYS A 235 9.81 -20.70 -0.17
N GLU A 236 9.90 -21.69 0.72
CA GLU A 236 9.39 -23.05 0.46
C GLU A 236 7.87 -23.03 0.20
N ASN A 237 7.13 -22.23 0.98
CA ASN A 237 5.70 -22.02 0.77
C ASN A 237 5.39 -21.40 -0.61
N VAL A 238 6.18 -20.40 -1.02
CA VAL A 238 6.02 -19.73 -2.32
C VAL A 238 6.39 -20.65 -3.47
N GLU A 239 7.46 -21.44 -3.36
CA GLU A 239 7.83 -22.43 -4.38
C GLU A 239 6.75 -23.51 -4.53
N LYS A 240 6.21 -24.00 -3.41
CA LYS A 240 5.06 -24.92 -3.41
C LYS A 240 3.81 -24.29 -4.01
N TYR A 241 3.56 -23.01 -3.77
CA TYR A 241 2.46 -22.28 -4.39
C TYR A 241 2.63 -22.19 -5.91
N LEU A 242 3.83 -21.79 -6.37
CA LEU A 242 4.16 -21.63 -7.77
C LEU A 242 4.03 -22.93 -8.56
N SER A 243 4.38 -24.08 -7.98
CA SER A 243 4.26 -25.37 -8.66
C SER A 243 2.80 -25.79 -8.95
N HIS A 244 1.83 -25.21 -8.24
CA HIS A 244 0.40 -25.48 -8.41
C HIS A 244 -0.37 -24.27 -8.98
N SER A 245 0.32 -23.17 -9.28
CA SER A 245 -0.26 -21.94 -9.82
C SER A 245 -0.35 -21.99 -11.35
N PRO A 246 -1.29 -21.26 -11.98
CA PRO A 246 -1.29 -21.05 -13.43
C PRO A 246 0.03 -20.46 -13.99
N ILE A 247 0.88 -19.90 -13.13
CA ILE A 247 2.17 -19.28 -13.46
C ILE A 247 3.30 -20.33 -13.51
N SER A 248 3.03 -21.59 -13.16
CA SER A 248 3.98 -22.71 -13.13
C SER A 248 4.74 -22.95 -14.44
N SER A 249 4.18 -22.57 -15.59
CA SER A 249 4.83 -22.70 -16.90
C SER A 249 6.02 -21.76 -17.09
N ARG A 250 6.15 -20.72 -16.26
CA ARG A 250 7.25 -19.77 -16.30
C ARG A 250 8.22 -20.03 -15.15
N PHE A 251 9.50 -20.17 -15.48
CA PHE A 251 10.53 -20.18 -14.44
C PHE A 251 10.58 -18.82 -13.74
N LEU A 252 10.34 -18.82 -12.42
CA LEU A 252 10.40 -17.64 -11.57
C LEU A 252 11.35 -17.90 -10.40
N PRO A 253 12.57 -17.32 -10.39
CA PRO A 253 13.52 -17.57 -9.32
C PRO A 253 13.00 -17.03 -7.98
N VAL A 254 13.04 -17.88 -6.95
CA VAL A 254 12.65 -17.52 -5.58
C VAL A 254 13.88 -17.56 -4.69
N HIS A 255 14.19 -16.42 -4.08
CA HIS A 255 15.22 -16.30 -3.08
C HIS A 255 14.66 -15.84 -1.73
N PHE A 256 15.47 -15.98 -0.70
CA PHE A 256 15.15 -15.54 0.65
C PHE A 256 16.31 -14.77 1.26
N PHE A 257 16.02 -13.89 2.20
CA PHE A 257 16.96 -13.36 3.17
C PHE A 257 16.24 -13.31 4.52
N TYR A 258 16.98 -13.26 5.63
CA TYR A 258 16.34 -13.10 6.94
C TYR A 258 16.21 -11.62 7.27
N LEU A 259 14.98 -11.16 7.54
CA LEU A 259 14.79 -9.85 8.18
C LEU A 259 15.34 -9.91 9.61
N GLY A 260 16.24 -8.99 9.94
CA GLY A 260 16.76 -8.81 11.29
C GLY A 260 16.20 -7.55 11.94
N ALA A 261 16.10 -7.57 13.27
CA ALA A 261 15.93 -6.35 14.07
C ALA A 261 17.28 -5.90 14.60
N ASP A 262 17.52 -4.59 14.59
CA ASP A 262 18.70 -4.02 15.23
C ASP A 262 18.40 -3.83 16.73
N PHE A 263 18.74 -4.83 17.54
CA PHE A 263 18.56 -4.81 18.99
C PHE A 263 19.55 -3.88 19.71
N SER A 264 20.45 -3.19 19.00
CA SER A 264 21.48 -2.32 19.59
C SER A 264 20.98 -0.93 20.04
N ARG A 265 19.65 -0.69 20.05
CA ARG A 265 19.03 0.62 20.30
C ARG A 265 19.17 1.19 21.72
N GLU A 266 19.81 0.52 22.68
CA GLU A 266 19.86 0.98 24.08
C GLU A 266 21.03 1.91 24.48
N LYS A 267 21.94 2.30 23.58
CA LYS A 267 22.98 3.28 23.96
C LYS A 267 23.09 4.40 22.94
N LYS A 268 22.73 5.61 23.40
CA LYS A 268 23.00 6.96 22.86
C LYS A 268 23.75 6.97 21.52
N TYR A 269 23.07 7.49 20.48
CA TYR A 269 23.63 8.06 19.25
C TYR A 269 25.13 7.75 19.02
N ARG A 270 25.41 6.53 18.56
CA ARG A 270 26.68 6.18 17.91
C ARG A 270 26.37 5.51 16.58
N SER A 271 27.02 6.03 15.55
CA SER A 271 26.89 5.64 14.16
C SER A 271 27.52 4.26 13.91
N HIS A 272 26.78 3.15 13.99
CA HIS A 272 27.29 1.84 13.51
C HIS A 272 26.23 0.95 12.82
N LYS A 273 26.41 0.81 11.49
CA LYS A 273 26.18 -0.33 10.55
C LYS A 273 24.81 -1.07 10.49
N ASN A 274 23.85 -0.42 9.83
CA ASN A 274 23.15 -0.77 8.57
C ASN A 274 22.75 -2.21 8.13
N ARG A 275 22.97 -3.29 8.88
CA ARG A 275 22.91 -4.66 8.33
C ARG A 275 21.54 -5.18 7.86
N SER A 276 20.40 -4.75 8.43
CA SER A 276 19.10 -5.35 8.08
C SER A 276 18.52 -4.87 6.75
N LEU A 277 18.66 -3.58 6.47
CA LEU A 277 18.11 -2.92 5.27
C LEU A 277 19.04 -3.04 4.06
N GLU A 278 20.36 -2.85 4.26
CA GLU A 278 21.35 -3.20 3.25
C GLU A 278 21.22 -4.67 2.89
N GLY A 279 20.97 -5.54 3.89
CA GLY A 279 20.69 -6.95 3.65
C GLY A 279 19.58 -7.21 2.62
N VAL A 280 18.48 -6.46 2.64
CA VAL A 280 17.38 -6.64 1.67
C VAL A 280 17.83 -6.31 0.26
N ILE A 281 18.32 -5.07 0.06
CA ILE A 281 18.66 -4.57 -1.28
C ILE A 281 19.95 -5.22 -1.80
N SER A 282 20.96 -5.38 -0.95
CA SER A 282 22.18 -6.13 -1.28
C SER A 282 21.88 -7.60 -1.56
N SER A 283 20.95 -8.26 -0.85
CA SER A 283 20.56 -9.63 -1.22
C SER A 283 19.86 -9.68 -2.57
N VAL A 284 19.00 -8.71 -2.90
CA VAL A 284 18.38 -8.61 -4.22
C VAL A 284 19.46 -8.45 -5.30
N ILE A 285 20.47 -7.60 -5.07
CA ILE A 285 21.57 -7.38 -6.03
C ILE A 285 22.48 -8.62 -6.13
N GLN A 286 22.91 -9.17 -5.00
CA GLN A 286 23.88 -10.27 -4.93
C GLN A 286 23.32 -11.60 -5.42
N LYS A 287 22.01 -11.85 -5.26
CA LYS A 287 21.40 -13.12 -5.67
C LYS A 287 21.13 -13.24 -7.16
N LYS A 288 21.60 -12.28 -7.96
CA LYS A 288 21.56 -12.31 -9.43
C LYS A 288 20.19 -12.74 -9.95
N PHE A 289 19.15 -11.96 -9.65
CA PHE A 289 17.86 -12.06 -10.36
C PHE A 289 17.96 -11.55 -11.81
N PHE A 290 19.18 -11.51 -12.36
CA PHE A 290 19.61 -10.77 -13.55
C PHE A 290 20.32 -11.67 -14.52
#